data_AF-H3KBP1-F1
#
_entry.id   AF-H3KBP1-F1
#
_cell.length_a   1.000
_cell.length_b   1.000
_cell.length_c   1.000
_cell.angle_alpha   90.00
_cell.angle_beta   90.00
_cell.angle_gamma   90.00
#
_symmetry.space_group_name_H-M   'P 1'
#
loop_
_entity.id
_entity.type
_entity.pdbx_description
1 polymer ?
#
loop_
_entity_poly.entity_id
_entity_poly.type
_entity_poly.pdbx_seq_one_letter_code
_entity_poly.pdbx_strand_id
1 'polypeptide(L)'
;MFKKTLAAAAILAAFAGSALAADIQLYGRFSIGLNYTNSDVDIPDDGLVSGDAKSHSFTMNSGDYTGSRFGLRGAEEFGNGWKVGFVLENGFSGDSGELGDGDRIFDREVG
;
A
#
# COMPACT_ATOMS: atom_id res chain seq x y z
N MET A 1 -54.42 -25.41 -1.23
CA MET A 1 -53.37 -24.82 -0.38
C MET A 1 -52.04 -24.55 -1.10
N PHE A 2 -51.58 -25.40 -2.01
CA PHE A 2 -50.26 -25.27 -2.68
C PHE A 2 -50.01 -24.03 -3.55
N LYS A 3 -51.07 -23.41 -4.11
CA LYS A 3 -50.93 -22.25 -5.02
C LYS A 3 -50.44 -20.99 -4.30
N LYS A 4 -50.84 -20.82 -3.02
CA LYS A 4 -50.47 -19.66 -2.20
C LYS A 4 -49.03 -19.76 -1.68
N THR A 5 -48.58 -20.97 -1.35
CA THR A 5 -47.20 -21.24 -0.94
C THR A 5 -46.21 -21.06 -2.09
N LEU A 6 -46.58 -21.46 -3.31
CA LEU A 6 -45.72 -21.27 -4.48
C LEU A 6 -45.54 -19.78 -4.83
N ALA A 7 -46.60 -18.98 -4.71
CA ALA A 7 -46.53 -17.53 -4.90
C ALA A 7 -45.64 -16.84 -3.84
N ALA A 8 -45.75 -17.23 -2.56
CA ALA A 8 -44.90 -16.70 -1.50
C ALA A 8 -43.41 -17.04 -1.71
N ALA A 9 -43.11 -18.26 -2.17
CA ALA A 9 -41.74 -18.67 -2.49
C ALA A 9 -41.16 -17.90 -3.68
N ALA A 10 -41.95 -17.64 -4.73
CA ALA A 10 -41.54 -16.85 -5.88
C ALA A 10 -41.24 -15.38 -5.50
N ILE A 11 -42.04 -14.81 -4.59
CA ILE A 11 -41.82 -13.45 -4.07
C ILE A 11 -40.52 -13.41 -3.26
N LEU A 12 -40.28 -14.36 -2.35
CA LEU A 12 -39.04 -14.42 -1.58
C LEU A 12 -37.80 -14.60 -2.46
N ALA A 13 -37.89 -15.40 -3.53
CA ALA A 13 -36.82 -15.56 -4.51
C ALA A 13 -36.59 -14.27 -5.32
N ALA A 14 -37.62 -13.49 -5.62
CA ALA A 14 -37.49 -12.19 -6.29
C ALA A 14 -36.88 -11.10 -5.40
N PHE A 15 -37.00 -11.24 -4.06
CA PHE A 15 -36.34 -10.38 -3.07
C PHE A 15 -35.01 -10.93 -2.55
N ALA A 16 -34.54 -12.07 -3.08
CA ALA A 16 -33.16 -12.53 -2.88
C ALA A 16 -32.22 -11.66 -3.71
N GLY A 17 -32.14 -10.36 -3.36
CA GLY A 17 -31.18 -9.45 -3.92
C GLY A 17 -29.77 -9.97 -3.66
N SER A 18 -28.97 -10.05 -4.72
CA SER A 18 -27.53 -10.22 -4.60
C SER A 18 -27.01 -9.08 -3.71
N ALA A 19 -26.44 -9.42 -2.55
CA ALA A 19 -25.62 -8.46 -1.82
C ALA A 19 -24.47 -8.05 -2.76
N LEU A 20 -24.51 -6.82 -3.28
CA LEU A 20 -23.37 -6.24 -3.97
C LEU A 20 -22.34 -5.96 -2.88
N ALA A 21 -21.38 -6.87 -2.73
CA ALA A 21 -20.26 -6.67 -1.82
C ALA A 21 -19.53 -5.36 -2.19
N ALA A 22 -19.07 -4.62 -1.18
CA ALA A 22 -18.21 -3.45 -1.40
C ALA A 22 -17.03 -3.84 -2.31
N ASP A 23 -16.72 -2.98 -3.28
CA ASP A 23 -15.57 -3.19 -4.16
C ASP A 23 -14.30 -2.91 -3.36
N ILE A 24 -13.54 -3.96 -3.04
CA ILE A 24 -12.27 -3.86 -2.31
C ILE A 24 -11.13 -4.16 -3.28
N GLN A 25 -10.21 -3.22 -3.40
CA GLN A 25 -9.04 -3.33 -4.23
C GLN A 25 -7.76 -3.37 -3.39
N LEU A 26 -6.97 -4.43 -3.57
CA LEU A 26 -5.56 -4.46 -3.19
C LEU A 26 -4.73 -3.77 -4.28
N TYR A 27 -3.90 -2.82 -3.87
CA TYR A 27 -2.97 -2.12 -4.75
C TYR A 27 -1.60 -1.98 -4.08
N GLY A 28 -0.59 -1.59 -4.83
CA GLY A 28 0.74 -1.38 -4.27
C GLY A 28 1.80 -1.08 -5.31
N ARG A 29 3.02 -0.92 -4.82
CA ARG A 29 4.24 -0.78 -5.62
C ARG A 29 5.40 -1.42 -4.88
N PHE A 30 6.25 -2.10 -5.64
CA PHE A 30 7.52 -2.64 -5.17
C PHE A 30 8.67 -1.88 -5.86
N SER A 31 9.59 -1.32 -5.07
CA SER A 31 10.75 -0.57 -5.56
C SER A 31 12.01 -1.03 -4.85
N ILE A 32 12.92 -1.62 -5.62
CA ILE A 32 14.24 -2.04 -5.19
C ILE A 32 15.26 -1.69 -6.27
N GLY A 33 16.46 -1.30 -5.87
CA GLY A 33 17.52 -0.87 -6.78
C GLY A 33 18.89 -1.33 -6.32
N LEU A 34 19.80 -1.47 -7.28
CA LEU A 34 21.23 -1.65 -7.04
C LEU A 34 21.92 -0.33 -7.34
N ASN A 35 22.66 0.18 -6.36
CA ASN A 35 23.33 1.47 -6.43
C ASN A 35 24.83 1.25 -6.43
N TYR A 36 25.48 1.80 -7.45
CA TYR A 36 26.91 2.02 -7.42
C TYR A 36 27.16 3.52 -7.24
N THR A 37 27.84 3.89 -6.16
CA THR A 37 28.19 5.27 -5.87
C THR A 37 29.70 5.41 -5.87
N ASN A 38 30.20 6.45 -6.54
CA ASN A 38 31.59 6.85 -6.51
C ASN A 38 31.64 8.34 -6.19
N SER A 39 32.43 8.70 -5.18
CA SER A 39 32.53 10.06 -4.66
C SER A 39 33.99 10.47 -4.57
N ASP A 40 34.26 11.70 -4.99
CA ASP A 40 35.54 12.38 -4.88
C ASP A 40 35.22 13.73 -4.23
N VAL A 41 35.70 13.94 -3.00
CA VAL A 41 35.41 15.11 -2.18
C VAL A 41 36.71 15.78 -1.82
N ASP A 42 36.78 17.09 -2.06
CA ASP A 42 37.92 17.91 -1.65
C ASP A 42 37.89 18.05 -0.12
N ILE A 43 38.86 17.43 0.55
CA ILE A 43 39.06 17.57 1.99
C ILE A 43 40.11 18.65 2.23
N PRO A 44 39.76 19.77 2.88
CA PRO A 44 40.72 20.82 3.20
C PRO A 44 41.76 20.33 4.21
N ASP A 45 43.02 20.74 4.02
CA ASP A 45 44.15 20.42 4.90
C ASP A 45 44.21 21.34 6.13
N ASP A 46 43.05 21.65 6.70
CA ASP A 46 42.90 22.48 7.91
C ASP A 46 42.77 21.65 9.20
N GLY A 47 42.74 20.32 9.05
CA GLY A 47 42.61 19.36 10.16
C GLY A 47 41.23 19.32 10.82
N LEU A 48 40.23 20.05 10.30
CA LEU A 48 38.88 20.12 10.86
C LEU A 48 37.96 19.01 10.32
N VAL A 49 38.30 18.43 9.17
CA VAL A 49 37.54 17.36 8.52
C VAL A 49 38.44 16.13 8.36
N SER A 50 37.97 14.96 8.80
CA SER A 50 38.67 13.68 8.68
C SER A 50 37.84 12.70 7.86
N GLY A 51 38.43 12.06 6.85
CA GLY A 51 37.76 11.08 5.99
C GLY A 51 38.58 10.76 4.74
N ASP A 52 38.10 9.79 3.95
CA ASP A 52 38.70 9.47 2.65
C ASP A 52 38.22 10.46 1.59
N ALA A 53 39.16 11.11 0.90
CA ALA A 53 38.85 12.01 -0.22
C ALA A 53 38.18 11.28 -1.40
N LYS A 54 38.37 9.97 -1.51
CA LYS A 54 37.77 9.13 -2.55
C LYS A 54 37.10 7.91 -1.93
N SER A 55 35.86 7.64 -2.30
CA SER A 55 35.12 6.48 -1.81
C SER A 55 34.22 5.89 -2.89
N HIS A 56 34.08 4.57 -2.90
CA HIS A 56 33.06 3.90 -3.71
C HIS A 56 32.23 2.94 -2.85
N SER A 57 30.98 2.71 -3.24
CA SER A 57 30.09 1.75 -2.60
C SER A 57 29.20 1.05 -3.62
N PHE A 58 28.88 -0.22 -3.35
CA PHE A 58 27.86 -0.97 -4.08
C PHE A 58 26.84 -1.49 -3.08
N THR A 59 25.61 -1.01 -3.17
CA THR A 59 24.53 -1.35 -2.22
C THR A 59 23.26 -1.76 -2.95
N MET A 60 22.43 -2.56 -2.27
CA MET A 60 21.04 -2.74 -2.65
C MET A 60 20.21 -1.90 -1.70
N ASN A 61 19.30 -1.11 -2.24
CA ASN A 61 18.41 -0.27 -1.45
C ASN A 61 16.96 -0.53 -1.86
N SER A 62 16.04 -0.43 -0.90
CA SER A 62 14.62 -0.28 -1.21
C SER A 62 14.23 1.19 -1.28
N GLY A 63 13.29 1.49 -2.18
CA GLY A 63 12.65 2.79 -2.23
C GLY A 63 13.43 3.88 -2.95
N ASP A 64 14.52 3.56 -3.65
CA ASP A 64 15.42 4.53 -4.31
C ASP A 64 14.68 5.57 -5.16
N TYR A 65 13.68 5.13 -5.93
CA TYR A 65 12.86 6.03 -6.74
C TYR A 65 11.56 6.42 -6.02
N THR A 66 10.87 5.43 -5.45
CA THR A 66 9.67 5.65 -4.64
C THR A 66 9.55 4.56 -3.59
N GLY A 67 9.14 4.90 -2.36
CA GLY A 67 8.93 3.91 -1.30
C GLY A 67 8.00 2.75 -1.70
N SER A 68 8.40 1.53 -1.36
CA SER A 68 7.58 0.32 -1.52
C SER A 68 6.40 0.35 -0.56
N ARG A 69 5.25 -0.11 -1.03
CA ARG A 69 3.98 -0.05 -0.28
C ARG A 69 2.94 -1.01 -0.82
N PHE A 70 2.02 -1.38 0.04
CA PHE A 70 0.77 -2.01 -0.34
C PHE A 70 -0.38 -1.28 0.34
N GLY A 71 -1.58 -1.37 -0.24
CA GLY A 71 -2.75 -0.78 0.35
C GLY A 71 -4.04 -1.47 -0.06
N LEU A 72 -5.05 -1.30 0.79
CA LEU A 72 -6.42 -1.72 0.55
C LEU A 72 -7.26 -0.46 0.43
N ARG A 73 -8.03 -0.35 -0.65
CA ARG A 73 -9.06 0.68 -0.75
C ARG A 73 -10.38 0.04 -1.09
N GLY A 74 -11.46 0.63 -0.61
CA GLY A 74 -12.78 0.19 -1.01
C GLY A 74 -13.82 1.28 -0.89
N ALA A 75 -14.94 1.09 -1.57
CA ALA A 75 -16.09 1.97 -1.48
C ALA A 75 -17.39 1.17 -1.54
N GLU A 76 -18.37 1.61 -0.75
CA GLU A 76 -19.71 1.06 -0.71
C GLU A 76 -20.74 2.17 -0.93
N GLU A 77 -21.70 1.90 -1.82
CA GLU A 77 -22.82 2.79 -2.08
C GLU A 77 -24.06 2.27 -1.33
N PHE A 78 -24.64 3.11 -0.48
CA PHE A 78 -25.81 2.72 0.34
C PHE A 78 -27.13 3.27 -0.20
N GLY A 79 -27.12 3.70 -1.48
CA GLY A 79 -28.29 4.24 -2.19
C GLY A 79 -28.35 5.78 -2.23
N ASN A 80 -29.21 6.29 -3.10
CA ASN A 80 -29.39 7.73 -3.34
C ASN A 80 -28.09 8.50 -3.69
N GLY A 81 -27.08 7.81 -4.25
CA GLY A 81 -25.80 8.38 -4.62
C GLY A 81 -24.80 8.59 -3.46
N TRP A 82 -25.14 8.18 -2.24
CA TRP A 82 -24.23 8.27 -1.09
C TRP A 82 -23.24 7.11 -1.07
N LYS A 83 -21.96 7.44 -0.86
CA LYS A 83 -20.87 6.47 -0.78
C LYS A 83 -20.04 6.68 0.47
N VAL A 84 -19.64 5.59 1.13
CA VAL A 84 -18.53 5.60 2.08
C VAL A 84 -17.38 4.84 1.45
N GLY A 85 -16.15 5.23 1.77
CA GLY A 85 -14.97 4.50 1.35
C GLY A 85 -13.95 4.45 2.46
N PHE A 86 -12.93 3.64 2.23
CA PHE A 86 -11.74 3.58 3.07
C PHE A 86 -10.49 3.45 2.22
N VAL A 87 -9.36 3.90 2.75
CA VAL A 87 -8.01 3.66 2.26
C VAL A 87 -7.12 3.31 3.43
N LEU A 88 -6.39 2.20 3.31
CA LEU A 88 -5.38 1.74 4.24
C LEU A 88 -4.09 1.50 3.45
N GLU A 89 -3.03 2.28 3.68
CA GLU A 89 -1.74 2.14 2.97
C GLU A 89 -0.59 1.93 3.96
N ASN A 90 0.21 0.89 3.72
CA ASN A 90 1.37 0.53 4.52
C ASN A 90 2.66 0.56 3.71
N GLY A 91 3.69 1.21 4.26
CA GLY A 91 5.05 1.20 3.73
C GLY A 91 5.84 -0.02 4.22
N PHE A 92 6.76 -0.50 3.38
CA PHE A 92 7.69 -1.56 3.78
C PHE A 92 9.04 -1.41 3.05
N SER A 93 10.09 -1.99 3.61
CA SER A 93 11.35 -2.23 2.92
C SER A 93 11.18 -3.40 1.95
N GLY A 94 11.46 -3.17 0.68
CA GLY A 94 11.41 -4.20 -0.36
C GLY A 94 12.50 -5.26 -0.25
N ASP A 95 13.60 -4.98 0.44
CA ASP A 95 14.72 -5.90 0.61
C ASP A 95 14.64 -6.73 1.90
N SER A 96 14.22 -6.15 3.02
CA SER A 96 14.09 -6.86 4.31
C SER A 96 12.64 -7.28 4.63
N GLY A 97 11.65 -6.65 4.00
CA GLY A 97 10.24 -6.83 4.31
C GLY A 97 9.79 -6.09 5.58
N GLU A 98 10.70 -5.38 6.27
CA GLU A 98 10.38 -4.62 7.48
C GLU A 98 9.36 -3.52 7.20
N LEU A 99 8.47 -3.23 8.16
CA LEU A 99 7.49 -2.16 8.00
C LEU A 99 8.19 -0.79 8.03
N GLY A 100 7.59 0.19 7.36
CA GLY A 100 8.13 1.55 7.28
C GLY A 100 8.20 2.30 8.61
N ASP A 101 7.38 1.93 9.60
CA ASP A 101 7.26 2.59 10.91
C ASP A 101 7.28 1.56 12.06
N GLY A 102 8.37 0.78 12.15
CA GLY A 102 8.59 -0.20 13.22
C GLY A 102 7.54 -1.31 13.22
N ASP A 103 6.70 -1.39 14.26
CA ASP A 103 5.63 -2.39 14.37
C ASP A 103 4.25 -1.86 13.93
N ARG A 104 4.16 -0.60 13.51
CA ARG A 104 2.89 0.03 13.12
C ARG A 104 2.52 -0.34 11.69
N ILE A 105 1.30 -0.85 11.51
CA ILE A 105 0.69 -1.08 10.20
C ILE A 105 -0.16 0.12 9.74
N PHE A 106 -0.24 0.31 8.43
CA PHE A 106 -0.94 1.42 7.76
C PHE A 106 -0.39 2.79 8.18
N ASP A 107 0.94 2.90 8.20
CA ASP A 107 1.67 4.10 8.59
C ASP A 107 1.47 5.27 7.62
N ARG A 108 1.17 4.99 6.35
CA ARG A 108 1.13 5.99 5.27
C ARG A 108 -0.23 6.64 5.08
N GLU A 109 -1.31 5.88 5.21
CA GLU A 109 -2.67 6.40 5.07
C GLU A 109 -3.68 5.53 5.81
N VAL A 110 -4.58 6.18 6.56
CA VAL A 110 -5.79 5.59 7.16
C VAL A 110 -6.90 6.63 7.03
N GLY A 111 -7.84 6.40 6.11
CA GLY A 111 -8.93 7.33 5.78
C GLY A 111 -10.16 6.66 5.23
#